data_AF-A0AAV7MCP6-F1
#
_entry.id   AF-A0AAV7MCP6-F1
#
_cell.length_a   1.000
_cell.length_b   1.000
_cell.length_c   1.000
_cell.angle_alpha   90.00
_cell.angle_beta   90.00
_cell.angle_gamma   90.00
#
_symmetry.space_group_name_H-M   'P 1'
#
loop_
_entity.id
_entity.type
_entity.pdbx_description
1 polymer ?
#
loop_
_entity_poly.entity_id
_entity_poly.type
_entity_poly.pdbx_seq_one_letter_code
_entity_poly.pdbx_strand_id
1 'polypeptide(L)'
;MVVNVDFQRNNKSVFLATNFTGYVGMLTGIKPETFTLTFNERYSLDGGYIGILEWNLGKRDGMWMSFLTRPVLKNATSYEDARNQLMKTKLLAPVYFILGGNQSGEACVITRARVSCLDVLQLDIKQGRWYVLYDHWKAPFIIDDRRTPAMKCMNRTTQENISFKTVYDVLSTKPVLNKLTTYTTMMSVSEGKLEAYLRDCPDPCMLW
;
A
#
# COMPACT_ATOMS: atom_id res chain seq x y z
N MET A 1 2.84 -6.18 18.61
CA MET A 1 1.49 -5.61 18.85
C MET A 1 1.14 -4.69 17.69
N VAL A 2 -0.04 -4.88 17.07
CA VAL A 2 -0.58 -3.96 16.05
C VAL A 2 -1.38 -2.87 16.75
N VAL A 3 -1.22 -1.62 16.32
CA VAL A 3 -1.89 -0.44 16.89
C VAL A 3 -2.35 0.49 15.79
N ASN A 4 -3.50 1.13 16.01
CA ASN A 4 -3.87 2.32 15.26
C ASN A 4 -3.34 3.56 15.99
N VAL A 5 -2.76 4.50 15.24
CA VAL A 5 -2.14 5.70 15.80
C VAL A 5 -2.67 6.92 15.08
N ASP A 6 -3.19 7.89 15.84
CA ASP A 6 -3.50 9.23 15.35
C ASP A 6 -2.31 10.17 15.60
N PHE A 7 -1.68 10.62 14.52
CA PHE A 7 -0.57 11.56 14.60
C PHE A 7 -1.11 12.99 14.54
N GLN A 8 -1.12 13.67 15.68
CA GLN A 8 -1.65 15.02 15.79
C GLN A 8 -0.56 16.11 15.82
N ARG A 9 -0.92 17.31 15.35
CA ARG A 9 -0.17 18.56 15.56
C ARG A 9 -1.15 19.64 15.96
N ASN A 10 -0.87 20.35 17.05
CA ASN A 10 -1.76 21.39 17.58
C ASN A 10 -3.20 20.87 17.80
N ASN A 11 -3.34 19.68 18.39
CA ASN A 11 -4.61 18.98 18.62
C ASN A 11 -5.47 18.72 17.36
N LYS A 12 -4.84 18.70 16.18
CA LYS A 12 -5.48 18.33 14.92
C LYS A 12 -4.79 17.11 14.32
N SER A 13 -5.56 16.11 13.93
CA SER A 13 -5.07 14.93 13.23
C SER A 13 -4.39 15.34 11.92
N VAL A 14 -3.14 14.89 11.75
CA VAL A 14 -2.38 15.09 10.52
C VAL A 14 -2.53 13.88 9.61
N PHE A 15 -2.38 12.68 10.17
CA PHE A 15 -2.61 11.42 9.48
C PHE A 15 -2.87 10.30 10.50
N LEU A 16 -3.58 9.26 10.07
CA LEU A 16 -3.80 8.03 10.83
C LEU A 16 -2.97 6.90 10.21
N ALA A 17 -2.54 5.95 11.03
CA ALA A 17 -1.82 4.77 10.55
C ALA A 17 -2.15 3.52 11.35
N THR A 18 -2.18 2.38 10.67
CA THR A 18 -2.07 1.06 11.31
C THR A 18 -0.59 0.67 11.32
N ASN A 19 -0.05 0.37 12.49
CA ASN A 19 1.38 0.17 12.65
C ASN A 19 1.72 -0.88 13.71
N PHE A 20 3.00 -1.24 13.82
CA PHE A 20 3.52 -2.10 14.87
C PHE A 20 4.21 -1.25 15.95
N THR A 21 3.93 -1.55 17.22
CA THR A 21 4.60 -0.89 18.34
C THR A 21 6.12 -1.04 18.24
N GLY A 22 6.85 0.08 18.31
CA GLY A 22 8.30 0.13 18.15
C GLY A 22 8.77 0.39 16.71
N TYR A 23 7.91 0.24 15.71
CA TYR A 23 8.25 0.55 14.31
C TYR A 23 7.92 2.00 13.96
N VAL A 24 8.93 2.77 13.54
CA VAL A 24 8.77 4.21 13.28
C VAL A 24 8.43 4.55 11.83
N GLY A 25 8.59 3.60 10.90
CA GLY A 25 8.14 3.74 9.51
C GLY A 25 6.63 3.54 9.39
N MET A 26 6.05 3.92 8.25
CA MET A 26 4.62 3.72 7.99
C MET A 26 4.42 2.72 6.85
N LEU A 27 3.63 1.68 7.09
CA LEU A 27 3.28 0.70 6.04
C LEU A 27 1.87 0.94 5.49
N THR A 28 0.97 1.43 6.34
CA THR A 28 -0.44 1.63 6.04
C THR A 28 -0.90 2.92 6.71
N GLY A 29 -1.44 3.87 5.95
CA GLY A 29 -1.98 5.08 6.53
C GLY A 29 -2.85 5.91 5.60
N ILE A 30 -3.54 6.88 6.21
CA ILE A 30 -4.43 7.83 5.56
C ILE A 30 -4.09 9.23 6.05
N LYS A 31 -4.00 10.16 5.12
CA LYS A 31 -4.11 11.60 5.38
C LYS A 31 -5.56 12.00 5.07
N PRO A 32 -6.40 12.27 6.10
CA PRO A 32 -7.81 12.58 5.91
C PRO A 32 -8.02 13.66 4.84
N GLU A 33 -9.07 13.49 4.02
CA GLU A 33 -9.46 14.40 2.95
C GLU A 33 -8.42 14.60 1.83
N THR A 34 -7.27 13.92 1.89
CA THR A 34 -6.17 14.10 0.93
C THR A 34 -5.83 12.81 0.18
N PHE A 35 -5.31 11.79 0.87
CA PHE A 35 -4.92 10.52 0.25
C PHE A 35 -4.75 9.37 1.26
N THR A 36 -4.74 8.15 0.75
CA THR A 36 -4.32 6.91 1.43
C THR A 36 -3.03 6.39 0.82
N LEU A 37 -2.19 5.76 1.63
CA LEU A 37 -0.92 5.20 1.21
C LEU A 37 -0.70 3.84 1.87
N THR A 38 -0.42 2.83 1.05
CA THR A 38 0.04 1.51 1.50
C THR A 38 1.31 1.08 0.79
N PHE A 39 2.04 0.20 1.45
CA PHE A 39 3.35 -0.31 1.07
C PHE A 39 3.25 -1.82 0.84
N ASN A 40 3.68 -2.30 -0.34
CA ASN A 40 3.91 -3.73 -0.56
C ASN A 40 5.37 -3.98 -0.92
N GLU A 41 5.95 -5.06 -0.37
CA GLU A 41 7.29 -5.50 -0.69
C GLU A 41 7.43 -5.88 -2.18
N ARG A 42 8.62 -5.63 -2.74
CA ARG A 42 8.95 -5.99 -4.11
C ARG A 42 10.33 -6.64 -4.19
N TYR A 43 10.38 -7.82 -4.80
CA TYR A 43 11.63 -8.56 -5.01
C TYR A 43 12.33 -8.14 -6.31
N SER A 44 13.66 -8.03 -6.25
CA SER A 44 14.55 -7.73 -7.38
C SER A 44 15.95 -8.25 -7.07
N LEU A 45 16.71 -8.59 -8.11
CA LEU A 45 18.16 -8.86 -7.96
C LEU A 45 18.89 -7.60 -7.47
N ASP A 46 18.56 -6.44 -8.03
CA ASP A 46 18.95 -5.14 -7.47
C ASP A 46 18.03 -4.76 -6.29
N GLY A 47 18.18 -5.51 -5.20
CA GLY A 47 17.32 -5.48 -4.02
C GLY A 47 17.90 -4.72 -2.83
N GLY A 48 17.27 -4.88 -1.67
CA GLY A 48 17.64 -4.16 -0.44
C GLY A 48 19.07 -4.41 0.05
N TYR A 49 19.63 -5.61 -0.17
CA TYR A 49 21.01 -5.92 0.22
C TYR A 49 22.04 -5.02 -0.47
N ILE A 50 21.86 -4.72 -1.76
CA ILE A 50 22.75 -3.82 -2.49
C ILE A 50 22.62 -2.39 -1.95
N GLY A 51 21.38 -1.94 -1.68
CA GLY A 51 21.16 -0.63 -1.07
C GLY A 51 21.77 -0.47 0.32
N ILE A 52 21.69 -1.51 1.15
CA ILE A 52 22.33 -1.53 2.48
C ILE A 52 23.86 -1.51 2.34
N LEU A 53 24.42 -2.27 1.40
CA LEU A 53 25.86 -2.26 1.14
C LEU A 53 26.34 -0.85 0.72
N GLU A 54 25.68 -0.24 -0.26
CA GLU A 54 25.99 1.11 -0.72
C GLU A 54 25.87 2.15 0.41
N TRP A 55 24.84 2.05 1.25
CA TRP A 55 24.64 2.93 2.40
C TRP A 55 25.79 2.84 3.42
N ASN A 56 26.26 1.63 3.71
CA ASN A 56 27.39 1.39 4.61
C ASN A 56 28.72 1.88 4.01
N LEU A 57 28.88 1.78 2.69
CA LEU A 57 30.05 2.29 1.95
C LEU A 57 30.03 3.82 1.74
N GLY A 58 29.04 4.52 2.29
CA GLY A 58 29.00 6.00 2.34
C GLY A 58 28.05 6.66 1.35
N LYS A 59 27.40 5.90 0.44
CA LYS A 59 26.41 6.42 -0.50
C LYS A 59 25.03 6.48 0.15
N ARG A 60 24.75 7.61 0.82
CA ARG A 60 23.57 7.83 1.69
C ARG A 60 22.49 8.71 1.07
N ASP A 61 22.34 8.68 -0.25
CA ASP A 61 21.38 9.49 -1.02
C ASP A 61 20.00 8.83 -1.22
N GLY A 62 19.81 7.60 -0.71
CA GLY A 62 18.54 6.88 -0.73
C GLY A 62 17.80 6.89 0.61
N MET A 63 16.47 6.76 0.57
CA MET A 63 15.64 6.62 1.77
C MET A 63 15.21 5.17 2.01
N TRP A 64 15.11 4.79 3.27
CA TRP A 64 14.41 3.57 3.66
C TRP A 64 12.95 3.71 3.27
N MET A 65 12.39 2.70 2.61
CA MET A 65 11.12 2.85 1.91
C MET A 65 9.96 3.19 2.84
N SER A 66 9.85 2.51 3.99
CA SER A 66 8.85 2.83 5.02
C SER A 66 9.16 4.11 5.81
N PHE A 67 10.39 4.63 5.73
CA PHE A 67 10.72 5.93 6.32
C PHE A 67 10.42 7.07 5.36
N LEU A 68 10.27 6.81 4.06
CA LEU A 68 9.75 7.78 3.08
C LEU A 68 8.23 7.98 3.22
N THR A 69 7.47 6.91 3.45
CA THR A 69 6.00 7.00 3.57
C THR A 69 5.56 7.89 4.73
N ARG A 70 6.32 7.92 5.84
CA ARG A 70 6.03 8.77 7.01
C ARG A 70 6.05 10.28 6.70
N PRO A 71 7.13 10.88 6.17
CA PRO A 71 7.14 12.29 5.79
C PRO A 71 6.16 12.58 4.65
N VAL A 72 5.90 11.63 3.74
CA VAL A 72 4.84 11.79 2.72
C VAL A 72 3.48 11.97 3.40
N LEU A 73 3.04 11.04 4.26
CA LEU A 73 1.78 11.17 5.03
C LEU A 73 1.74 12.46 5.87
N LYS A 74 2.85 12.80 6.51
CA LYS A 74 2.96 13.98 7.38
C LYS A 74 2.88 15.30 6.61
N ASN A 75 3.62 15.44 5.51
CA ASN A 75 3.94 16.73 4.91
C ASN A 75 3.34 16.93 3.50
N ALA A 76 3.08 15.87 2.73
CA ALA A 76 2.54 16.05 1.38
C ALA A 76 1.16 16.72 1.45
N THR A 77 0.90 17.65 0.53
CA THR A 77 -0.29 18.50 0.57
C THR A 77 -1.40 18.06 -0.39
N SER A 78 -1.10 17.14 -1.31
CA SER A 78 -2.06 16.61 -2.28
C SER A 78 -1.70 15.19 -2.72
N TYR A 79 -2.63 14.51 -3.38
CA TYR A 79 -2.40 13.23 -4.04
C TYR A 79 -1.23 13.32 -5.04
N GLU A 80 -1.19 14.35 -5.90
CA GLU A 80 -0.12 14.51 -6.89
C GLU A 80 1.24 14.86 -6.27
N ASP A 81 1.27 15.63 -5.17
CA ASP A 81 2.51 15.88 -4.43
C ASP A 81 3.05 14.57 -3.83
N ALA A 82 2.19 13.80 -3.15
CA ALA A 82 2.56 12.49 -2.61
C ALA A 82 3.04 11.54 -3.72
N ARG A 83 2.31 11.47 -4.84
CA ARG A 83 2.68 10.66 -6.01
C ARG A 83 4.06 11.05 -6.55
N ASN A 84 4.32 12.35 -6.72
CA ASN A 84 5.62 12.84 -7.20
C ASN A 84 6.77 12.46 -6.25
N GLN A 85 6.59 12.63 -4.93
CA GLN A 85 7.60 12.24 -3.94
C GLN A 85 7.87 10.72 -3.97
N LEU A 86 6.81 9.92 -4.05
CA LEU A 86 6.89 8.46 -4.10
C LEU A 86 7.45 7.92 -5.42
N MET A 87 7.39 8.67 -6.52
CA MET A 87 7.99 8.31 -7.81
C MET A 87 9.47 8.67 -7.92
N LYS A 88 9.88 9.81 -7.33
CA LYS A 88 11.20 10.42 -7.59
C LYS A 88 12.24 10.14 -6.53
N THR A 89 11.84 9.91 -5.28
CA THR A 89 12.78 9.71 -4.17
C THR A 89 13.57 8.41 -4.37
N LYS A 90 14.90 8.46 -4.30
CA LYS A 90 15.78 7.28 -4.32
C LYS A 90 15.54 6.42 -3.07
N LEU A 91 15.60 5.11 -3.23
CA LEU A 91 15.27 4.11 -2.22
C LEU A 91 16.41 3.10 -2.03
N LEU A 92 16.48 2.51 -0.83
CA LEU A 92 17.42 1.43 -0.55
C LEU A 92 16.97 0.09 -1.15
N ALA A 93 15.67 -0.13 -1.33
CA ALA A 93 15.13 -1.34 -1.94
C ALA A 93 13.93 -1.01 -2.87
N PRO A 94 13.59 -1.93 -3.79
CA PRO A 94 12.38 -1.86 -4.59
C PRO A 94 11.11 -1.94 -3.71
N VAL A 95 10.00 -1.41 -4.21
CA VAL A 95 8.71 -1.35 -3.50
C VAL A 95 7.55 -1.13 -4.47
N TYR A 96 6.35 -1.54 -4.08
CA TYR A 96 5.11 -1.00 -4.64
C TYR A 96 4.49 -0.01 -3.66
N PHE A 97 4.26 1.22 -4.10
CA PHE A 97 3.41 2.15 -3.36
C PHE A 97 2.02 2.14 -3.97
N ILE A 98 1.00 1.91 -3.16
CA ILE A 98 -0.39 2.00 -3.58
C ILE A 98 -0.97 3.26 -2.95
N LEU A 99 -1.34 4.21 -3.81
CA LEU A 99 -1.77 5.55 -3.43
C LEU A 99 -3.19 5.77 -3.96
N GLY A 100 -4.11 6.19 -3.10
CA GLY A 100 -5.47 6.60 -3.48
C GLY A 100 -5.73 8.03 -3.02
N GLY A 101 -6.28 8.89 -3.87
CA GLY A 101 -6.62 10.28 -3.57
C GLY A 101 -8.07 10.45 -3.11
N ASN A 102 -8.56 11.69 -3.14
CA ASN A 102 -9.91 12.05 -2.70
C ASN A 102 -10.85 12.35 -3.88
N GLN A 103 -10.34 12.30 -5.12
CA GLN A 103 -11.13 12.54 -6.34
C GLN A 103 -11.26 11.28 -7.19
N SER A 104 -12.32 11.25 -8.02
CA SER A 104 -12.55 10.16 -8.96
C SER A 104 -11.37 10.01 -9.94
N GLY A 105 -10.84 8.80 -10.06
CA GLY A 105 -9.67 8.48 -10.90
C GLY A 105 -8.31 8.70 -10.22
N GLU A 106 -8.27 9.28 -9.02
CA GLU A 106 -7.04 9.36 -8.22
C GLU A 106 -6.80 8.04 -7.49
N ALA A 107 -6.25 7.04 -8.19
CA ALA A 107 -5.52 5.98 -7.52
C ALA A 107 -4.51 5.34 -8.47
N CYS A 108 -3.37 4.94 -7.93
CA CYS A 108 -2.36 4.22 -8.70
C CYS A 108 -1.55 3.23 -7.87
N VAL A 109 -0.97 2.26 -8.57
CA VAL A 109 0.15 1.45 -8.08
C VAL A 109 1.42 1.97 -8.74
N ILE A 110 2.35 2.46 -7.93
CA ILE A 110 3.67 2.95 -8.35
C ILE A 110 4.67 1.82 -8.14
N THR A 111 5.18 1.27 -9.22
CA THR A 111 6.19 0.21 -9.16
C THR A 111 7.59 0.82 -9.18
N ARG A 112 8.33 0.69 -8.07
CA ARG A 112 9.65 1.30 -7.89
C ARG A 112 10.79 0.29 -7.96
N ALA A 113 11.82 0.64 -8.71
CA ALA A 113 13.18 0.19 -8.42
C ALA A 113 13.82 1.12 -7.39
N ARG A 114 15.04 0.77 -6.95
CA ARG A 114 15.81 1.60 -6.01
C ARG A 114 15.96 3.05 -6.49
N VAL A 115 16.33 3.24 -7.76
CA VAL A 115 16.69 4.58 -8.28
C VAL A 115 15.75 5.14 -9.33
N SER A 116 14.71 4.39 -9.72
CA SER A 116 13.77 4.80 -10.78
C SER A 116 12.34 4.35 -10.50
N CYS A 117 11.38 5.00 -11.16
CA CYS A 117 10.02 4.54 -11.28
C CYS A 117 9.91 3.68 -12.55
N LEU A 118 9.48 2.44 -12.41
CA LEU A 118 9.40 1.50 -13.52
C LEU A 118 8.05 1.60 -14.25
N ASP A 119 6.98 1.82 -13.50
CA ASP A 119 5.62 1.91 -14.03
C ASP A 119 4.68 2.59 -13.02
N VAL A 120 3.62 3.20 -13.55
CA VAL A 120 2.50 3.71 -12.75
C VAL A 120 1.18 3.22 -13.34
N LEU A 121 0.57 2.22 -12.70
CA LEU A 121 -0.73 1.73 -13.07
C LEU A 121 -1.81 2.59 -12.41
N GLN A 122 -2.45 3.46 -13.20
CA GLN A 122 -3.56 4.27 -12.72
C GLN A 122 -4.92 3.59 -12.95
N LEU A 123 -5.90 3.97 -12.13
CA LEU A 123 -7.31 3.78 -12.46
C LEU A 123 -7.63 4.40 -13.82
N ASP A 124 -8.53 3.76 -14.55
CA ASP A 124 -9.08 4.31 -15.79
C ASP A 124 -10.56 3.94 -15.87
N ILE A 125 -11.38 4.78 -15.25
CA ILE A 125 -12.82 4.57 -15.16
C ILE A 125 -13.45 4.57 -16.57
N LYS A 126 -12.90 5.37 -17.51
CA LYS A 126 -13.41 5.45 -18.89
C LYS A 126 -13.18 4.15 -19.65
N GLN A 127 -12.07 3.46 -19.38
CA GLN A 127 -11.76 2.14 -19.93
C GLN A 127 -12.26 0.98 -19.04
N GLY A 128 -13.10 1.25 -18.05
CA GLY A 128 -13.70 0.23 -17.17
C GLY A 128 -12.77 -0.29 -16.06
N ARG A 129 -11.58 0.28 -15.88
CA ARG A 129 -10.66 -0.08 -14.78
C ARG A 129 -11.01 0.72 -13.53
N TRP A 130 -11.90 0.17 -12.72
CA TRP A 130 -12.41 0.77 -11.48
C TRP A 130 -11.67 0.31 -10.21
N TYR A 131 -10.69 -0.61 -10.32
CA TYR A 131 -9.77 -0.97 -9.24
C TYR A 131 -8.35 -1.22 -9.79
N VAL A 132 -7.34 -1.15 -8.92
CA VAL A 132 -5.94 -1.48 -9.24
C VAL A 132 -5.36 -2.48 -8.24
N LEU A 133 -4.51 -3.38 -8.73
CA LEU A 133 -3.74 -4.35 -7.95
C LEU A 133 -2.30 -4.39 -8.52
N TYR A 134 -1.33 -4.88 -7.73
CA TYR A 134 0.11 -4.85 -8.07
C TYR A 134 0.52 -5.75 -9.26
N ASP A 135 1.74 -5.53 -9.78
CA ASP A 135 2.41 -6.27 -10.88
C ASP A 135 1.52 -6.64 -12.05
N HIS A 136 1.03 -5.63 -12.79
CA HIS A 136 0.05 -5.91 -13.84
C HIS A 136 0.60 -6.65 -15.07
N TRP A 137 1.89 -6.50 -15.38
CA TRP A 137 2.52 -7.02 -16.59
C TRP A 137 3.27 -8.35 -16.42
N LYS A 138 3.30 -8.94 -15.23
CA LYS A 138 3.91 -10.25 -14.97
C LYS A 138 2.89 -11.23 -14.41
N ALA A 139 3.07 -12.50 -14.73
CA ALA A 139 2.33 -13.56 -14.06
C ALA A 139 2.76 -13.63 -12.58
N PRO A 140 1.82 -13.88 -11.65
CA PRO A 140 2.14 -14.13 -10.26
C PRO A 140 3.00 -15.39 -10.12
N PHE A 141 3.73 -15.50 -9.02
CA PHE A 141 4.49 -16.71 -8.74
C PHE A 141 3.49 -17.85 -8.47
N ILE A 142 3.70 -19.00 -9.09
CA ILE A 142 2.67 -20.07 -9.20
C ILE A 142 2.16 -20.53 -7.83
N ILE A 143 3.00 -20.50 -6.79
CA ILE A 143 2.64 -20.93 -5.44
C ILE A 143 2.04 -19.80 -4.57
N ASP A 144 2.14 -18.53 -4.97
CA ASP A 144 1.58 -17.34 -4.29
C ASP A 144 0.80 -16.47 -5.29
N ASP A 145 -0.32 -17.00 -5.80
CA ASP A 145 -1.26 -16.21 -6.59
C ASP A 145 -2.47 -15.77 -5.76
N ARG A 146 -2.28 -14.65 -5.05
CA ARG A 146 -3.38 -13.91 -4.38
C ARG A 146 -4.07 -12.91 -5.29
N ARG A 147 -3.40 -12.50 -6.39
CA ARG A 147 -3.89 -11.44 -7.27
C ARG A 147 -5.08 -11.94 -8.10
N THR A 148 -5.01 -13.12 -8.70
CA THR A 148 -6.08 -13.66 -9.54
C THR A 148 -7.37 -13.89 -8.75
N PRO A 149 -7.35 -14.52 -7.55
CA PRO A 149 -8.53 -14.63 -6.70
C PRO A 149 -9.11 -13.26 -6.30
N ALA A 150 -8.25 -12.31 -5.91
CA ALA A 150 -8.69 -10.95 -5.60
C ALA A 150 -9.39 -10.27 -6.77
N MET A 151 -8.82 -10.35 -7.99
CA MET A 151 -9.47 -9.83 -9.21
C MET A 151 -10.81 -10.49 -9.48
N LYS A 152 -10.90 -11.81 -9.31
CA LYS A 152 -12.15 -12.55 -9.51
C LYS A 152 -13.22 -12.10 -8.52
N CYS A 153 -12.86 -11.91 -7.25
CA CYS A 153 -13.79 -11.42 -6.23
C CYS A 153 -14.19 -9.96 -6.49
N MET A 154 -13.26 -9.08 -6.85
CA MET A 154 -13.56 -7.69 -7.21
C MET A 154 -14.51 -7.63 -8.42
N ASN A 155 -14.24 -8.38 -9.49
CA ASN A 155 -15.12 -8.46 -10.66
C ASN A 155 -16.52 -8.98 -10.32
N ARG A 156 -16.63 -9.92 -9.39
CA ARG A 156 -17.92 -10.41 -8.91
C ARG A 156 -18.68 -9.39 -8.07
N THR A 157 -17.97 -8.60 -7.24
CA THR A 157 -18.58 -7.51 -6.45
C THR A 157 -19.13 -6.42 -7.36
N THR A 158 -18.43 -6.11 -8.46
CA THR A 158 -18.71 -4.99 -9.38
C THR A 158 -18.50 -3.61 -8.75
N GLN A 159 -18.43 -2.57 -9.58
CA GLN A 159 -18.24 -1.20 -9.12
C GLN A 159 -19.43 -0.67 -8.30
N GLU A 160 -20.65 -1.07 -8.62
CA GLU A 160 -21.87 -0.56 -7.99
C GLU A 160 -22.03 -1.03 -6.54
N ASN A 161 -21.52 -2.22 -6.20
CA ASN A 161 -21.66 -2.80 -4.85
C ASN A 161 -20.42 -2.62 -3.97
N ILE A 162 -19.40 -1.89 -4.44
CA ILE A 162 -18.16 -1.74 -3.67
C ILE A 162 -18.41 -0.90 -2.41
N SER A 163 -17.97 -1.43 -1.27
CA SER A 163 -18.14 -0.88 0.07
C SER A 163 -17.12 -1.49 1.02
N PHE A 164 -16.95 -0.93 2.22
CA PHE A 164 -16.08 -1.52 3.26
C PHE A 164 -16.38 -3.00 3.48
N LYS A 165 -17.66 -3.37 3.61
CA LYS A 165 -18.07 -4.76 3.79
C LYS A 165 -17.57 -5.65 2.64
N THR A 166 -17.86 -5.28 1.40
CA THR A 166 -17.48 -6.11 0.24
C THR A 166 -15.97 -6.15 0.00
N VAL A 167 -15.24 -5.07 0.34
CA VAL A 167 -13.77 -5.07 0.33
C VAL A 167 -13.23 -6.01 1.41
N TYR A 168 -13.83 -6.00 2.61
CA TYR A 168 -13.49 -6.94 3.66
C TYR A 168 -13.75 -8.39 3.24
N ASP A 169 -14.85 -8.67 2.54
CA ASP A 169 -15.16 -10.00 2.00
C ASP A 169 -14.08 -10.47 1.00
N VAL A 170 -13.65 -9.60 0.09
CA VAL A 170 -12.52 -9.87 -0.84
C VAL A 170 -11.25 -10.18 -0.06
N LEU A 171 -10.89 -9.35 0.92
CA LEU A 171 -9.70 -9.50 1.77
C LEU A 171 -9.82 -10.65 2.79
N SER A 172 -10.99 -11.29 2.89
CA SER A 172 -11.24 -12.47 3.73
C SER A 172 -11.29 -13.78 2.94
N THR A 173 -11.20 -13.69 1.61
CA THR A 173 -11.24 -14.87 0.73
C THR A 173 -9.85 -15.52 0.67
N LYS A 174 -9.73 -16.81 0.95
CA LYS A 174 -8.46 -17.56 0.76
C LYS A 174 -8.13 -17.65 -0.75
N PRO A 175 -6.88 -17.44 -1.19
CA PRO A 175 -5.66 -17.19 -0.41
C PRO A 175 -5.34 -15.70 -0.14
N VAL A 176 -6.20 -14.75 -0.52
CA VAL A 176 -6.00 -13.32 -0.18
C VAL A 176 -5.85 -13.15 1.33
N LEU A 177 -6.69 -13.84 2.10
CA LEU A 177 -6.44 -14.15 3.51
C LEU A 177 -5.62 -15.45 3.61
N ASN A 178 -4.50 -15.39 4.32
CA ASN A 178 -3.56 -16.50 4.54
C ASN A 178 -3.00 -16.48 5.97
N LYS A 179 -2.13 -17.44 6.33
CA LYS A 179 -1.51 -17.52 7.67
C LYS A 179 -0.56 -16.33 7.98
N LEU A 180 0.01 -15.70 6.97
CA LEU A 180 0.85 -14.50 7.12
C LEU A 180 0.04 -13.21 7.31
N THR A 181 -1.28 -13.26 7.18
CA THR A 181 -2.13 -12.07 7.31
C THR A 181 -2.23 -11.64 8.77
N THR A 182 -1.48 -10.61 9.14
CA THR A 182 -1.49 -10.07 10.50
C THR A 182 -2.71 -9.19 10.79
N TYR A 183 -3.06 -8.32 9.84
CA TYR A 183 -4.21 -7.42 9.96
C TYR A 183 -4.81 -7.10 8.58
N THR A 184 -6.04 -6.61 8.58
CA THR A 184 -6.71 -6.02 7.41
C THR A 184 -7.11 -4.61 7.74
N THR A 185 -6.74 -3.66 6.87
CA THR A 185 -7.10 -2.25 7.01
C THR A 185 -7.98 -1.81 5.85
N MET A 186 -9.04 -1.07 6.16
CA MET A 186 -9.92 -0.40 5.18
C MET A 186 -9.92 1.09 5.46
N MET A 187 -9.86 1.89 4.39
CA MET A 187 -9.74 3.34 4.50
C MET A 187 -10.70 4.05 3.54
N SER A 188 -11.24 5.18 3.98
CA SER A 188 -12.04 6.10 3.17
C SER A 188 -11.46 7.51 3.31
N VAL A 189 -10.94 8.07 2.21
CA VAL A 189 -10.27 9.38 2.22
C VAL A 189 -11.25 10.49 2.60
N SER A 190 -12.42 10.51 1.97
CA SER A 190 -13.45 11.52 2.18
C SER A 190 -14.06 11.50 3.58
N GLU A 191 -14.18 10.32 4.18
CA GLU A 191 -14.69 10.19 5.56
C GLU A 191 -13.58 10.35 6.62
N GLY A 192 -12.30 10.43 6.21
CA GLY A 192 -11.17 10.39 7.13
C GLY A 192 -11.09 9.10 7.95
N LYS A 193 -11.70 8.01 7.45
CA LYS A 193 -11.95 6.78 8.19
C LYS A 193 -10.84 5.76 7.94
N LEU A 194 -10.33 5.16 9.02
CA LEU A 194 -9.43 4.01 8.98
C LEU A 194 -9.90 2.98 10.01
N GLU A 195 -10.21 1.78 9.54
CA GLU A 195 -10.54 0.62 10.39
C GLU A 195 -9.50 -0.46 10.15
N ALA A 196 -9.02 -1.09 11.23
CA ALA A 196 -8.07 -2.18 11.16
C ALA A 196 -8.49 -3.33 12.07
N TYR A 197 -8.42 -4.55 11.54
CA TYR A 197 -8.83 -5.77 12.23
C TYR A 197 -7.67 -6.76 12.23
N LEU A 198 -7.31 -7.27 13.41
CA LEU A 198 -6.42 -8.43 13.50
C LEU A 198 -7.08 -9.62 12.81
N ARG A 199 -6.27 -10.40 12.09
CA ARG A 199 -6.78 -11.56 11.33
C ARG A 199 -6.18 -12.84 11.88
N ASP A 200 -6.94 -13.91 11.72
CA ASP A 200 -6.48 -15.27 11.85
C ASP A 200 -7.01 -16.07 10.65
N CYS A 201 -6.29 -17.11 10.27
CA CYS A 201 -6.67 -17.99 9.18
C CYS A 201 -6.66 -19.44 9.68
N PRO A 202 -7.77 -19.94 10.24
CA PRO A 202 -7.82 -21.30 10.80
C PRO A 202 -7.66 -22.35 9.71
N ASP A 203 -7.13 -23.51 10.11
CA ASP A 203 -6.89 -24.61 9.20
C ASP A 203 -8.19 -25.18 8.62
N PRO A 204 -8.21 -25.58 7.34
CA PRO A 204 -7.07 -25.55 6.40
C PRO A 204 -6.84 -24.14 5.80
N CYS A 205 -5.61 -23.61 5.89
CA CYS A 205 -5.23 -22.33 5.28
C CYS A 205 -3.78 -22.34 4.76
N MET A 206 -3.55 -21.69 3.62
CA MET A 206 -2.22 -21.56 3.02
C MET A 206 -1.30 -20.66 3.85
N LEU A 207 0.01 -20.94 3.83
CA LEU A 207 0.99 -20.13 4.54
C LEU A 207 1.04 -18.71 3.97
N TRP A 208 1.24 -18.60 2.66
CA TRP A 208 1.32 -17.36 1.89
C TRP A 208 0.19 -17.28 0.85
#